data_AF-A0A537GKR5-F1
#
_entry.id   AF-A0A537GKR5-F1
#
_cell.length_a   1.000
_cell.length_b   1.000
_cell.length_c   1.000
_cell.angle_alpha   90.00
_cell.angle_beta   90.00
_cell.angle_gamma   90.00
#
_symmetry.space_group_name_H-M   'P 1'
#
loop_
_entity.id
_entity.type
_entity.pdbx_description
1 polymer ?
#
loop_
_entity_poly.entity_id
_entity_poly.type
_entity_poly.pdbx_seq_one_letter_code
_entity_poly.pdbx_strand_id
1 'polypeptide(L)'
;MSGQRTLSLEMREFDPTDYQRLLEIYNANYPEYTRSINEWRSRDESVDRSKYHLQRYAFLENNAVVGFGDVSHVTDMFHPRKFWINIFVDPPVRGRGIGSAIYAKLNGELGKLNAIAAWAGSTEKLPRLTEFYQRRGFEEKMKAWESRLGVSYLKRT
;
A
#
# COMPACT_ATOMS: atom_id res chain seq x y z
N MET A 1 12.32 -24.24 -22.93
CA MET A 1 10.91 -24.25 -22.49
C MET A 1 10.89 -23.91 -21.01
N SER A 2 10.58 -22.66 -20.65
CA SER A 2 10.52 -22.24 -19.25
C SER A 2 9.12 -22.56 -18.75
N GLY A 3 8.99 -23.53 -17.84
CA GLY A 3 7.72 -23.87 -17.21
C GLY A 3 7.19 -22.67 -16.45
N GLN A 4 6.07 -22.11 -16.91
CA GLN A 4 5.29 -21.16 -16.11
C GLN A 4 4.84 -21.90 -14.85
N ARG A 5 5.52 -21.66 -13.72
CA ARG A 5 4.94 -21.90 -12.41
C ARG A 5 3.74 -20.98 -12.30
N THR A 6 2.54 -21.51 -12.50
CA THR A 6 1.30 -20.82 -12.15
C THR A 6 1.34 -20.59 -10.64
N LEU A 7 1.66 -19.37 -10.23
CA LEU A 7 1.55 -18.94 -8.84
C LEU A 7 0.08 -19.08 -8.44
N SER A 8 -0.23 -19.95 -7.49
CA SER A 8 -1.52 -19.94 -6.81
C SER A 8 -1.50 -18.80 -5.80
N LEU A 9 -1.62 -17.58 -6.31
CA LEU A 9 -1.76 -16.38 -5.49
C LEU A 9 -3.25 -16.17 -5.20
N GLU A 10 -3.65 -16.50 -3.99
CA GLU A 10 -5.01 -16.28 -3.50
C GLU A 10 -5.17 -14.83 -3.03
N MET A 11 -6.42 -14.36 -3.01
CA MET A 11 -6.76 -13.02 -2.56
C MET A 11 -8.04 -13.06 -1.75
N ARG A 12 -8.06 -12.32 -0.65
CA ARG A 12 -9.26 -12.07 0.15
C ARG A 12 -9.30 -10.62 0.63
N GLU A 13 -10.47 -10.22 1.12
CA GLU A 13 -10.58 -8.96 1.86
C GLU A 13 -9.69 -8.98 3.10
N PHE A 14 -9.24 -7.78 3.49
CA PHE A 14 -8.43 -7.59 4.68
C PHE A 14 -9.23 -7.96 5.93
N ASP A 15 -8.61 -8.75 6.80
CA ASP A 15 -9.18 -9.16 8.07
C ASP A 15 -8.43 -8.44 9.22
N PRO A 16 -9.10 -8.00 10.30
CA PRO A 16 -8.42 -7.37 11.43
C PRO A 16 -7.29 -8.21 12.07
N THR A 17 -7.32 -9.53 11.93
CA THR A 17 -6.21 -10.41 12.35
C THR A 17 -4.93 -10.19 11.54
N ASP A 18 -5.00 -9.58 10.36
CA ASP A 18 -3.87 -9.30 9.48
C ASP A 18 -3.04 -8.09 9.90
N TYR A 19 -3.49 -7.26 10.86
CA TYR A 19 -2.76 -6.04 11.23
C TYR A 19 -1.31 -6.30 11.63
N GLN A 20 -1.05 -7.40 12.34
CA GLN A 20 0.30 -7.82 12.71
C GLN A 20 1.15 -8.06 11.46
N ARG A 21 0.62 -8.82 10.50
CA ARG A 21 1.32 -9.16 9.26
C ARG A 21 1.46 -7.97 8.31
N LEU A 22 0.48 -7.07 8.28
CA LEU A 22 0.56 -5.79 7.59
C LEU A 22 1.71 -4.96 8.13
N LEU A 23 1.84 -4.87 9.45
CA LEU A 23 2.90 -4.10 10.08
C LEU A 23 4.28 -4.67 9.75
N GLU A 24 4.45 -5.99 9.81
CA GLU A 24 5.71 -6.67 9.46
C GLU A 24 6.15 -6.36 8.03
N ILE A 25 5.25 -6.56 7.05
CA ILE A 25 5.56 -6.29 5.65
C ILE A 25 5.84 -4.80 5.45
N TYR A 26 5.03 -3.92 6.03
CA TYR A 26 5.23 -2.47 5.91
C TYR A 26 6.58 -2.03 6.48
N ASN A 27 6.93 -2.45 7.70
CA ASN A 27 8.22 -2.11 8.32
C ASN A 27 9.41 -2.70 7.54
N ALA A 28 9.26 -3.89 6.95
CA ALA A 28 10.30 -4.47 6.09
C ALA A 28 10.50 -3.66 4.78
N ASN A 29 9.47 -2.96 4.31
CA ASN A 29 9.54 -2.06 3.15
C ASN A 29 10.05 -0.66 3.54
N TYR A 30 9.67 -0.16 4.73
CA TYR A 30 9.90 1.20 5.22
C TYR A 30 10.43 1.19 6.66
N PRO A 31 11.66 0.70 6.91
CA PRO A 31 12.18 0.49 8.28
C PRO A 31 12.34 1.79 9.07
N GLU A 32 12.49 2.92 8.37
CA GLU A 32 12.62 4.26 8.96
C GLU A 32 11.26 4.86 9.36
N TYR A 33 10.15 4.28 8.92
CA TYR A 33 8.79 4.84 9.07
C TYR A 33 7.95 3.89 9.92
N THR A 34 8.44 3.52 11.11
CA THR A 34 7.73 2.58 11.94
C THR A 34 6.34 3.11 12.32
N ARG A 35 5.35 2.24 12.24
CA ARG A 35 4.02 2.45 12.80
C ARG A 35 3.73 1.39 13.84
N SER A 36 2.71 1.63 14.65
CA SER A 36 2.10 0.64 15.53
C SER A 36 0.83 0.08 14.89
N ILE A 37 0.39 -1.09 15.38
CA ILE A 37 -0.91 -1.67 15.02
C ILE A 37 -2.05 -0.72 15.40
N ASN A 38 -1.94 -0.06 16.56
CA ASN A 38 -2.95 0.86 17.05
C ASN A 38 -3.13 2.06 16.12
N GLU A 39 -2.04 2.61 15.56
CA GLU A 39 -2.12 3.69 14.56
C GLU A 39 -2.79 3.23 13.27
N TRP A 40 -2.46 2.02 12.77
CA TRP A 40 -3.13 1.45 11.59
C TRP A 40 -4.63 1.28 11.81
N ARG A 41 -5.01 0.68 12.95
CA ARG A 41 -6.40 0.44 13.31
C ARG A 41 -7.17 1.75 13.48
N SER A 42 -6.63 2.67 14.27
CA SER A 42 -7.24 3.99 14.50
C SER A 42 -7.47 4.76 13.20
N ARG A 43 -6.50 4.72 12.28
CA ARG A 43 -6.65 5.31 10.93
C ARG A 43 -7.78 4.65 10.15
N ASP A 44 -7.89 3.32 10.15
CA ASP A 44 -8.93 2.62 9.39
C ASP A 44 -10.35 2.81 9.97
N GLU A 45 -10.45 2.89 11.31
CA GLU A 45 -11.71 3.08 12.06
C GLU A 45 -12.23 4.52 11.99
N SER A 46 -11.33 5.51 11.89
CA SER A 46 -11.70 6.94 11.79
C SER A 46 -12.21 7.35 10.40
N VAL A 47 -12.11 6.49 9.39
CA VAL A 47 -12.65 6.78 8.05
C VAL A 47 -14.18 6.67 8.08
N ASP A 48 -14.86 7.78 7.84
CA ASP A 48 -16.30 7.79 7.56
C ASP A 48 -16.59 7.06 6.24
N ARG A 49 -16.98 5.79 6.35
CA ARG A 49 -17.25 4.88 5.22
C ARG A 49 -18.50 5.26 4.43
N SER A 50 -19.35 6.15 4.93
CA SER A 50 -20.50 6.67 4.17
C SER A 50 -20.07 7.65 3.08
N LYS A 51 -18.90 8.28 3.25
CA LYS A 51 -18.38 9.34 2.37
C LYS A 51 -17.07 8.96 1.68
N TYR A 52 -16.20 8.23 2.38
CA TYR A 52 -14.86 7.92 1.89
C TYR A 52 -14.70 6.43 1.60
N HIS A 53 -14.11 6.12 0.45
CA HIS A 53 -13.72 4.77 0.10
C HIS A 53 -12.42 4.41 0.81
N LEU A 54 -12.37 3.20 1.36
CA LEU A 54 -11.16 2.54 1.79
C LEU A 54 -11.41 1.03 1.67
N GLN A 55 -10.65 0.34 0.85
CA GLN A 55 -10.72 -1.10 0.72
C GLN A 55 -9.31 -1.65 0.68
N ARG A 56 -9.04 -2.66 1.51
CA ARG A 56 -7.75 -3.35 1.55
C ARG A 56 -7.96 -4.83 1.25
N TYR A 57 -6.97 -5.40 0.59
CA TYR A 57 -6.92 -6.81 0.18
C TYR A 57 -5.64 -7.44 0.69
N ALA A 58 -5.73 -8.68 1.15
CA ALA A 58 -4.59 -9.53 1.49
C ALA A 58 -4.36 -10.53 0.34
N PHE A 59 -3.10 -10.74 -0.02
CA PHE A 59 -2.68 -11.69 -1.04
C PHE A 59 -1.85 -12.79 -0.41
N LEU A 60 -2.19 -14.04 -0.71
CA LEU A 60 -1.68 -15.22 -0.03
C LEU A 60 -1.01 -16.18 -1.01
N GLU A 61 0.11 -16.75 -0.58
CA GLU A 61 0.79 -17.87 -1.25
C GLU A 61 0.96 -18.97 -0.20
N ASN A 62 0.48 -20.18 -0.47
CA ASN A 62 0.52 -21.31 0.46
C ASN A 62 -0.04 -20.97 1.87
N ASN A 63 -1.21 -20.32 1.93
CA ASN A 63 -1.87 -19.83 3.16
C ASN A 63 -1.11 -18.77 3.97
N ALA A 64 0.02 -18.26 3.46
CA ALA A 64 0.76 -17.17 4.10
C ALA A 64 0.51 -15.86 3.36
N VAL A 65 0.18 -14.79 4.09
CA VAL A 65 0.04 -13.45 3.49
C VAL A 65 1.41 -12.93 3.05
N VAL A 66 1.54 -12.68 1.75
CA VAL A 66 2.78 -12.25 1.06
C VAL A 66 2.71 -10.80 0.58
N GLY A 67 1.55 -10.17 0.65
CA GLY A 67 1.40 -8.77 0.30
C GLY A 67 0.00 -8.23 0.57
N PHE A 68 -0.08 -6.91 0.50
CA PHE A 68 -1.31 -6.16 0.67
C PHE A 68 -1.45 -5.12 -0.44
N GLY A 69 -2.69 -4.83 -0.81
CA GLY A 69 -3.02 -3.68 -1.64
C GLY A 69 -4.24 -2.97 -1.09
N ASP A 70 -4.24 -1.64 -1.15
CA ASP A 70 -5.42 -0.85 -0.83
C ASP A 70 -5.72 0.23 -1.86
N VAL A 71 -7.01 0.55 -1.97
CA VAL A 71 -7.53 1.73 -2.65
C VAL A 71 -8.25 2.57 -1.60
N SER A 72 -7.91 3.85 -1.50
CA SER A 72 -8.58 4.75 -0.57
C SER A 72 -8.75 6.16 -1.13
N HIS A 73 -9.70 6.92 -0.59
CA HIS A 73 -9.64 8.37 -0.73
C HIS A 73 -8.50 8.95 0.11
N VAL A 74 -7.98 10.11 -0.30
CA VAL A 74 -7.15 10.97 0.54
C VAL A 74 -8.08 12.00 1.16
N THR A 75 -8.25 11.97 2.48
CA THR A 75 -9.23 12.81 3.19
C THR A 75 -8.94 14.30 3.00
N ASP A 76 -7.67 14.68 2.98
CA ASP A 76 -7.24 16.09 2.93
C ASP A 76 -7.18 16.64 1.50
N MET A 77 -7.39 15.78 0.49
CA MET A 77 -7.42 16.12 -0.94
C MET A 77 -8.62 15.47 -1.62
N PHE A 78 -9.77 15.48 -0.94
CA PHE A 78 -10.93 14.72 -1.37
C PHE A 78 -11.42 15.13 -2.77
N HIS A 79 -11.57 14.12 -3.62
CA HIS A 79 -12.33 14.19 -4.85
C HIS A 79 -12.99 12.83 -5.06
N PRO A 80 -14.30 12.75 -5.36
CA PRO A 80 -15.07 11.48 -5.38
C PRO A 80 -14.63 10.45 -6.42
N ARG A 81 -13.63 10.79 -7.23
CA ARG A 81 -13.09 9.99 -8.35
C ARG A 81 -11.57 9.99 -8.40
N LYS A 82 -10.88 10.52 -7.38
CA LYS A 82 -9.42 10.48 -7.29
C LYS A 82 -9.05 9.68 -6.06
N PHE A 83 -8.24 8.66 -6.25
CA PHE A 83 -7.90 7.72 -5.20
C PHE A 83 -6.40 7.66 -4.97
N TRP A 84 -6.02 7.09 -3.85
CA TRP A 84 -4.68 6.66 -3.55
C TRP A 84 -4.64 5.14 -3.61
N ILE A 85 -3.56 4.58 -4.12
CA ILE A 85 -3.27 3.17 -4.03
C ILE A 85 -1.97 2.92 -3.25
N ASN A 86 -1.97 1.88 -2.44
CA ASN A 86 -0.75 1.35 -1.84
C ASN A 86 -0.55 -0.10 -2.24
N ILE A 87 0.71 -0.48 -2.46
CA ILE A 87 1.12 -1.85 -2.77
C ILE A 87 2.28 -2.20 -1.85
N PHE A 88 2.08 -3.20 -1.00
CA PHE A 88 3.11 -3.73 -0.11
C PHE A 88 3.36 -5.19 -0.45
N VAL A 89 4.60 -5.53 -0.80
CA VAL A 89 5.03 -6.90 -1.07
C VAL A 89 6.13 -7.26 -0.10
N ASP A 90 6.02 -8.44 0.51
CA ASP A 90 7.05 -8.97 1.40
C ASP A 90 8.41 -9.05 0.66
N PRO A 91 9.47 -8.39 1.16
CA PRO A 91 10.76 -8.33 0.46
C PRO A 91 11.37 -9.67 0.00
N PRO A 92 11.34 -10.77 0.78
CA PRO A 92 11.90 -12.08 0.39
C PRO A 92 11.25 -12.70 -0.85
N VAL A 93 10.12 -12.13 -1.26
CA VAL A 93 9.10 -12.74 -2.08
C VAL A 93 8.85 -11.90 -3.35
N ARG A 94 9.58 -10.79 -3.49
CA ARG A 94 9.55 -9.86 -4.64
C ARG A 94 10.13 -10.46 -5.92
N GLY A 95 9.84 -9.82 -7.05
CA GLY A 95 10.31 -10.27 -8.37
C GLY A 95 9.55 -11.47 -8.93
N ARG A 96 8.57 -12.00 -8.19
CA ARG A 96 7.75 -13.17 -8.55
C ARG A 96 6.36 -12.79 -9.07
N GLY A 97 6.18 -11.57 -9.58
CA GLY A 97 4.89 -11.12 -10.15
C GLY A 97 3.79 -10.72 -9.14
N ILE A 98 3.99 -10.86 -7.83
CA ILE A 98 2.99 -10.53 -6.79
C ILE A 98 2.54 -9.07 -6.87
N GLY A 99 3.47 -8.12 -6.96
CA GLY A 99 3.12 -6.71 -7.10
C GLY A 99 2.26 -6.43 -8.34
N SER A 100 2.51 -7.13 -9.45
CA SER A 100 1.69 -7.03 -10.67
C SER A 100 0.27 -7.54 -10.45
N ALA A 101 0.11 -8.66 -9.71
CA ALA A 101 -1.19 -9.21 -9.38
C ALA A 101 -1.99 -8.29 -8.43
N ILE A 102 -1.33 -7.72 -7.43
CA ILE A 102 -1.92 -6.70 -6.55
C ILE A 102 -2.40 -5.51 -7.39
N TYR A 103 -1.53 -4.95 -8.23
CA TYR A 103 -1.89 -3.83 -9.09
C TYR A 103 -3.08 -4.13 -10.02
N ALA A 104 -3.11 -5.32 -10.63
CA ALA A 104 -4.22 -5.71 -11.51
C ALA A 104 -5.57 -5.69 -10.76
N LYS A 105 -5.59 -6.20 -9.52
CA LYS A 105 -6.78 -6.13 -8.66
C LYS A 105 -7.16 -4.68 -8.34
N LEU A 106 -6.21 -3.86 -7.88
CA LEU A 106 -6.49 -2.46 -7.53
C LEU A 106 -6.96 -1.65 -8.75
N ASN A 107 -6.37 -1.89 -9.93
CA ASN A 107 -6.78 -1.25 -11.17
C ASN A 107 -8.21 -1.64 -11.59
N GLY A 108 -8.60 -2.90 -11.37
CA GLY A 108 -9.98 -3.35 -11.56
C GLY A 108 -10.95 -2.61 -10.62
N GLU A 109 -10.58 -2.41 -9.36
CA GLU A 109 -11.39 -1.64 -8.40
C GLU A 109 -11.48 -0.16 -8.77
N LEU A 110 -10.38 0.47 -9.18
CA LEU A 110 -10.37 1.84 -9.69
C LEU A 110 -11.32 2.00 -10.90
N GLY A 111 -11.36 1.00 -11.78
CA GLY A 111 -12.30 0.96 -12.91
C GLY A 111 -13.76 0.94 -12.45
N LYS A 112 -14.12 0.08 -11.48
CA LYS A 112 -15.48 0.04 -10.90
C LYS A 112 -15.88 1.36 -10.23
N LEU A 113 -14.91 2.03 -9.60
CA LEU A 113 -15.08 3.32 -8.96
C LEU A 113 -15.11 4.50 -9.95
N ASN A 114 -14.98 4.22 -11.27
CA ASN A 114 -14.87 5.24 -12.31
C ASN A 114 -13.77 6.26 -12.02
N ALA A 115 -12.62 5.83 -11.49
CA ALA A 115 -11.53 6.72 -11.14
C ALA A 115 -11.02 7.54 -12.34
N ILE A 116 -10.76 8.83 -12.14
CA ILE A 116 -10.13 9.71 -13.15
C ILE A 116 -8.63 9.88 -12.89
N ALA A 117 -8.18 9.59 -11.67
CA ALA A 117 -6.78 9.59 -11.30
C ALA A 117 -6.54 8.67 -10.10
N ALA A 118 -5.37 8.05 -10.07
CA ALA A 118 -4.86 7.34 -8.92
C ALA A 118 -3.46 7.86 -8.58
N TRP A 119 -3.23 8.10 -7.30
CA TRP A 119 -1.94 8.48 -6.75
C TRP A 119 -1.28 7.27 -6.10
N ALA A 120 0.04 7.24 -6.12
CA ALA A 120 0.82 6.23 -5.43
C ALA A 120 2.08 6.87 -4.87
N GLY A 121 2.48 6.44 -3.67
CA GLY A 121 3.71 6.88 -3.03
C GLY A 121 4.86 5.92 -3.32
N SER A 122 6.05 6.48 -3.51
CA SER A 122 7.31 5.73 -3.52
C SER A 122 8.35 6.49 -2.71
N THR A 123 9.51 5.89 -2.53
CA THR A 123 10.69 6.52 -1.90
C THR A 123 11.92 6.19 -2.74
N GLU A 124 12.92 7.06 -2.71
CA GLU A 124 14.19 6.85 -3.41
C GLU A 124 14.89 5.55 -2.98
N LYS A 125 14.62 5.07 -1.76
CA LYS A 125 15.13 3.79 -1.25
C LYS A 125 14.49 2.56 -1.93
N LEU A 126 13.41 2.74 -2.68
CA LEU A 126 12.69 1.68 -3.40
C LEU A 126 12.61 1.98 -4.92
N PRO A 127 13.74 2.07 -5.64
CA PRO A 127 13.76 2.47 -7.05
C PRO A 127 12.94 1.51 -7.94
N ARG A 128 12.93 0.22 -7.60
CA ARG A 128 12.10 -0.78 -8.30
C ARG A 128 10.59 -0.53 -8.18
N LEU A 129 10.14 0.08 -7.09
CA LEU A 129 8.73 0.46 -6.92
C LEU A 129 8.38 1.66 -7.80
N THR A 130 9.28 2.64 -7.88
CA THR A 130 9.13 3.79 -8.80
C THR A 130 9.07 3.33 -10.25
N GLU A 131 10.01 2.49 -10.69
CA GLU A 131 10.00 1.91 -12.04
C GLU A 131 8.73 1.08 -12.30
N PHE A 132 8.27 0.33 -11.29
CA PHE A 132 7.05 -0.48 -11.38
C PHE A 132 5.81 0.38 -11.68
N TYR A 133 5.69 1.55 -11.03
CA TYR A 133 4.61 2.50 -11.28
C TYR A 133 4.76 3.19 -12.63
N GLN A 134 5.97 3.63 -13.01
CA GLN A 134 6.21 4.29 -14.29
C GLN A 134 5.85 3.40 -15.49
N ARG A 135 6.21 2.10 -15.44
CA ARG A 135 5.82 1.11 -16.46
C ARG A 135 4.30 0.90 -16.58
N ARG A 136 3.52 1.45 -15.64
CA ARG A 136 2.05 1.39 -15.60
C ARG A 136 1.39 2.75 -15.83
N GLY A 137 2.14 3.71 -16.37
CA GLY A 137 1.63 5.03 -16.74
C GLY A 137 1.54 6.03 -15.59
N PHE A 138 2.12 5.73 -14.43
CA PHE A 138 2.28 6.75 -13.39
C PHE A 138 3.44 7.68 -13.76
N GLU A 139 3.24 8.96 -13.49
CA GLU A 139 4.24 10.00 -13.68
C GLU A 139 4.54 10.67 -12.34
N GLU A 140 5.80 11.05 -12.12
CA GLU A 140 6.16 11.85 -10.96
C GLU A 140 5.55 13.26 -11.10
N LYS A 141 4.71 13.64 -10.14
CA LYS A 141 4.06 14.97 -10.09
C LYS A 141 4.52 15.81 -8.91
N MET A 142 5.08 15.18 -7.88
CA MET A 142 5.52 15.85 -6.66
C MET A 142 6.63 15.03 -6.00
N LYS A 143 7.59 15.74 -5.41
CA LYS A 143 8.63 15.18 -4.54
C LYS A 143 8.57 15.91 -3.20
N ALA A 144 8.41 15.16 -2.12
CA ALA A 144 8.36 15.70 -0.77
C ALA A 144 9.64 15.35 0.00
N TRP A 145 10.14 16.30 0.77
CA TRP A 145 11.24 16.10 1.70
C TRP A 145 10.69 16.09 3.12
N GLU A 146 10.93 15.03 3.86
CA GLU A 146 10.49 14.92 5.24
C GLU A 146 11.54 15.52 6.18
N SER A 147 11.14 16.48 7.01
CA SER A 147 11.95 16.95 8.13
C SER A 147 11.50 16.23 9.40
N ARG A 148 12.44 15.66 10.15
CA ARG A 148 12.18 14.97 11.42
C ARG A 148 12.92 15.65 12.54
N LEU A 149 12.20 15.97 13.62
CA LEU A 149 12.77 16.51 14.84
C LEU A 149 12.64 15.47 15.96
N GLY A 150 13.78 14.99 16.47
CA GLY A 150 13.81 14.13 17.66
C GLY A 150 13.45 14.96 18.89
N VAL A 151 12.32 14.67 19.53
CA VAL A 151 11.79 15.46 20.67
C VAL A 151 12.55 15.18 21.99
N SER A 152 13.67 14.45 21.95
CA SER A 152 14.47 14.06 23.12
C SER A 152 15.22 15.22 23.80
N TYR A 153 15.03 16.47 23.37
CA TYR A 153 15.75 17.65 23.87
C TYR A 153 14.88 18.75 24.50
N LEU A 154 13.60 18.50 24.78
CA LEU A 154 12.82 19.41 25.63
C LEU A 154 13.15 19.15 27.10
N LYS A 155 14.26 19.74 27.60
CA LYS A 155 14.36 20.01 29.03
C LYS A 155 13.19 20.93 29.39
N ARG A 156 12.24 20.42 30.17
CA ARG A 156 11.33 21.29 30.92
C ARG A 156 12.20 22.13 31.87
N THR A 157 12.47 23.37 31.49
CA THR A 157 12.79 24.44 32.44
C THR A 157 11.51 24.90 33.11
#